data_AF-A0A1A9WGN7-F1
#
_entry.id   AF-A0A1A9WGN7-F1
#
_cell.length_a   1.000
_cell.length_b   1.000
_cell.length_c   1.000
_cell.angle_alpha   90.00
_cell.angle_beta   90.00
_cell.angle_gamma   90.00
#
_symmetry.space_group_name_H-M   'P 1'
#
loop_
_entity.id
_entity.type
_entity.pdbx_description
1 polymer ?
#
loop_
_entity_poly.entity_id
_entity_poly.type
_entity_poly.pdbx_seq_one_letter_code
_entity_poly.pdbx_strand_id
1 'polypeptide(L)'
;MDIEKTVNDDTVQNAESETSRNSNLPVIIPVITSVKSDKTETEVCHEYEDVLDMIGFGKVQWIVLFTCGLLLMMVINETMVGACIAGASFVTYAYLGEFYVTRHRPVIINYACLFVGLSVAYVPAVAWLVLSMDWSFPITESFQFRPWRLLNVFNALPGFIGVLIMFALPESPKILMSMGKEEEALEAVNKIAKMNTGRTLEDFKVYRLCQEATSDNDKILLTSKSASQVLKAMWQDAVPLFKRPHVFNFLICCIIMCGVFLINSGMGLWYPEIQNRLGMKATTPMTICQVIDSFIDQENSTDTSQICDDTVTTKSFIDSLTFGLSFTAGYFILGFILKPFGRKLTMVTAFGVAALCGFLLHWIHNPIAIVVCFILFLILPGVCISVLSGAVVDLVPTNLRGKAVCLCLMLGRLGSIIGSNMVGALLESYCNMTFSLFYVLILLCAGLAMLLPIGRKG
;
A
#
# COMPACT_ATOMS: atom_id res chain seq x y z
N MET A 1 83.70 3.79 1.04
CA MET A 1 82.98 3.45 2.28
C MET A 1 81.48 3.57 2.03
N ASP A 2 80.80 2.67 1.34
CA ASP A 2 81.17 1.58 0.45
C ASP A 2 79.97 1.37 -0.49
N ILE A 3 80.28 1.31 -1.80
CA ILE A 3 79.72 0.43 -2.85
C ILE A 3 78.23 0.66 -3.21
N GLU A 4 77.96 1.46 -4.26
CA GLU A 4 77.50 1.05 -5.62
C GLU A 4 76.03 0.57 -5.69
N LYS A 5 75.17 0.89 -6.67
CA LYS A 5 75.22 1.69 -7.90
C LYS A 5 73.78 1.84 -8.44
N THR A 6 73.49 3.03 -8.99
CA THR A 6 72.63 3.35 -10.16
C THR A 6 71.19 2.82 -10.31
N VAL A 7 70.28 3.80 -10.26
CA VAL A 7 69.05 4.03 -11.04
C VAL A 7 69.17 3.55 -12.51
N ASN A 8 68.17 2.82 -13.05
CA ASN A 8 67.36 3.30 -14.18
C ASN A 8 66.20 2.38 -14.57
N ASP A 9 65.21 3.06 -15.14
CA ASP A 9 64.04 2.61 -15.90
C ASP A 9 64.37 1.72 -17.12
N ASP A 10 63.29 1.15 -17.64
CA ASP A 10 63.00 0.92 -19.05
C ASP A 10 63.23 -0.46 -19.71
N THR A 11 62.06 -1.07 -19.99
CA THR A 11 61.59 -1.66 -21.26
C THR A 11 62.36 -2.80 -21.95
N VAL A 12 61.63 -3.92 -22.05
CA VAL A 12 61.29 -4.66 -23.30
C VAL A 12 62.21 -5.81 -23.75
N GLN A 13 61.53 -6.95 -23.94
CA GLN A 13 61.74 -8.07 -24.87
C GLN A 13 62.57 -9.30 -24.47
N ASN A 14 61.84 -10.44 -24.58
CA ASN A 14 62.24 -11.74 -25.15
C ASN A 14 63.27 -12.56 -24.34
N ALA A 15 63.27 -13.89 -24.35
CA ALA A 15 62.36 -14.96 -24.71
C ALA A 15 63.13 -16.24 -24.31
N GLU A 16 62.40 -17.27 -23.87
CA GLU A 16 62.75 -18.69 -23.96
C GLU A 16 64.02 -19.22 -23.27
N SER A 17 63.83 -19.97 -22.18
CA SER A 17 63.86 -21.44 -22.17
C SER A 17 64.34 -21.99 -20.80
N GLU A 18 63.43 -22.74 -20.17
CA GLU A 18 63.59 -23.88 -19.25
C GLU A 18 64.91 -23.98 -18.44
N THR A 19 64.90 -24.05 -17.11
CA THR A 19 64.44 -25.24 -16.37
C THR A 19 64.40 -25.01 -14.85
N SER A 20 63.44 -25.67 -14.21
CA SER A 20 63.47 -26.22 -12.84
C SER A 20 62.54 -25.59 -11.76
N ARG A 21 61.50 -26.38 -11.46
CA ARG A 21 60.93 -26.75 -10.15
C ARG A 21 60.15 -25.71 -9.33
N ASN A 22 58.85 -26.03 -9.20
CA ASN A 22 57.96 -25.90 -8.03
C ASN A 22 57.72 -24.48 -7.47
N SER A 23 56.50 -24.00 -7.21
CA SER A 23 55.19 -24.63 -7.15
C SER A 23 54.14 -23.54 -6.89
N ASN A 24 52.98 -23.69 -7.54
CA ASN A 24 51.64 -23.26 -7.10
C ASN A 24 51.19 -21.80 -7.26
N LEU A 25 50.68 -21.48 -8.46
CA LEU A 25 49.43 -20.73 -8.66
C LEU A 25 48.90 -21.03 -10.08
N PRO A 26 47.67 -21.54 -10.31
CA PRO A 26 47.14 -21.60 -11.66
C PRO A 26 46.41 -20.29 -11.99
N VAL A 27 47.10 -19.45 -12.76
CA VAL A 27 46.49 -18.49 -13.68
C VAL A 27 45.86 -19.31 -14.80
N ILE A 28 44.54 -19.24 -14.99
CA ILE A 28 43.86 -19.88 -16.12
C ILE A 28 43.80 -18.86 -17.26
N ILE A 29 44.65 -19.07 -18.27
CA ILE A 29 44.61 -18.45 -19.59
C ILE A 29 43.40 -19.02 -20.35
N PRO A 30 42.63 -18.22 -21.11
CA PRO A 30 41.56 -18.76 -21.94
C PRO A 30 42.17 -19.52 -23.12
N VAL A 31 42.02 -20.85 -23.09
CA VAL A 31 42.31 -21.71 -24.23
C VAL A 31 41.27 -21.40 -25.31
N ILE A 32 41.71 -20.81 -26.42
CA ILE A 32 40.96 -20.83 -27.68
C ILE A 32 41.04 -22.28 -28.20
N THR A 33 40.17 -23.13 -27.67
CA THR A 33 39.73 -24.32 -28.37
C THR A 33 38.57 -23.88 -29.24
N SER A 34 38.76 -23.98 -30.55
CA SER A 34 37.70 -23.97 -31.55
C SER A 34 36.73 -25.12 -31.28
N VAL A 35 35.84 -24.95 -30.32
CA VAL A 35 34.62 -25.76 -30.22
C VAL A 35 33.63 -25.13 -31.17
N LYS A 36 33.72 -25.55 -32.43
CA LYS A 36 32.59 -25.48 -33.34
C LYS A 36 31.59 -26.54 -32.85
N SER A 37 30.81 -26.17 -31.85
CA SER A 37 29.56 -26.83 -31.50
C SER A 37 28.52 -25.75 -31.59
N ASP A 38 27.60 -25.88 -32.54
CA ASP A 38 26.26 -25.33 -32.38
C ASP A 38 25.81 -25.65 -30.95
N LYS A 39 25.91 -24.68 -30.04
CA LYS A 39 25.00 -24.65 -28.91
C LYS A 39 23.71 -24.20 -29.55
N THR A 40 22.87 -25.19 -29.85
CA THR A 40 21.45 -25.01 -30.10
C THR A 40 20.94 -23.79 -29.32
N GLU A 41 20.42 -22.77 -30.01
CA GLU A 41 19.84 -21.52 -29.43
C GLU A 41 18.75 -21.79 -28.37
N THR A 42 18.44 -23.05 -28.06
CA THR A 42 17.44 -23.59 -27.13
C THR A 42 17.92 -23.78 -25.68
N GLU A 43 19.20 -23.57 -25.33
CA GLU A 43 19.69 -23.77 -23.94
C GLU A 43 19.82 -22.50 -23.09
N VAL A 44 19.65 -21.30 -23.66
CA VAL A 44 19.75 -20.05 -22.90
C VAL A 44 18.39 -19.74 -22.25
N CYS A 45 18.29 -19.86 -20.93
CA CYS A 45 17.14 -19.35 -20.20
C CYS A 45 17.26 -17.82 -20.03
N HIS A 46 16.14 -17.12 -20.12
CA HIS A 46 16.08 -15.68 -19.86
C HIS A 46 15.46 -15.40 -18.50
N GLU A 47 16.02 -14.45 -17.75
CA GLU A 47 15.35 -13.96 -16.54
C GLU A 47 14.07 -13.21 -16.93
N TYR A 48 13.00 -13.41 -16.16
CA TYR A 48 11.72 -12.79 -16.46
C TYR A 48 11.77 -11.24 -16.47
N GLU A 49 12.60 -10.63 -15.62
CA GLU A 49 12.74 -9.18 -15.61
C GLU A 49 13.39 -8.66 -16.91
N ASP A 50 14.39 -9.37 -17.45
CA ASP A 50 15.01 -9.03 -18.73
C ASP A 50 14.02 -9.15 -19.89
N VAL A 51 13.16 -10.18 -19.86
CA VAL A 51 12.12 -10.36 -20.89
C VAL A 51 11.09 -9.24 -20.83
N LEU A 52 10.70 -8.79 -19.64
CA LEU A 52 9.84 -7.62 -19.48
C LEU A 52 10.48 -6.34 -20.03
N ASP A 53 11.79 -6.15 -19.81
CA ASP A 53 12.53 -5.01 -20.37
C ASP A 53 12.59 -5.08 -21.91
N MET A 54 12.75 -6.27 -22.50
CA MET A 54 12.72 -6.48 -23.95
C MET A 54 11.35 -6.20 -24.58
N ILE A 55 10.28 -6.68 -23.95
CA ILE A 55 8.88 -6.44 -24.41
C ILE A 55 8.50 -4.97 -24.22
N GLY A 56 9.04 -4.34 -23.19
CA GLY A 56 8.78 -2.95 -22.84
C GLY A 56 7.39 -2.70 -22.24
N PHE A 57 7.16 -1.42 -21.95
CA PHE A 57 5.93 -0.93 -21.37
C PHE A 57 4.84 -0.71 -22.44
N GLY A 58 3.64 -1.24 -22.21
CA GLY A 58 2.55 -1.19 -23.19
C GLY A 58 1.15 -1.29 -22.59
N LYS A 59 0.21 -1.81 -23.39
CA LYS A 59 -1.22 -1.86 -23.06
C LYS A 59 -1.51 -2.70 -21.83
N VAL A 60 -0.83 -3.84 -21.67
CA VAL A 60 -1.10 -4.75 -20.55
C VAL A 60 -0.84 -4.06 -19.23
N GLN A 61 0.28 -3.35 -19.10
CA GLN A 61 0.62 -2.67 -17.86
C GLN A 61 -0.42 -1.59 -17.48
N TRP A 62 -0.92 -0.82 -18.44
CA TRP A 62 -2.01 0.13 -18.19
C TRP A 62 -3.31 -0.55 -17.75
N ILE A 63 -3.69 -1.65 -18.40
CA ILE A 63 -4.89 -2.41 -18.04
C ILE A 63 -4.72 -2.99 -16.63
N VAL A 64 -3.57 -3.59 -16.32
CA VAL A 64 -3.26 -4.12 -14.99
C VAL A 64 -3.32 -3.02 -13.93
N LEU A 65 -2.72 -1.85 -14.17
CA LEU A 65 -2.78 -0.71 -13.25
C LEU A 65 -4.22 -0.25 -13.00
N PHE A 66 -5.02 -0.10 -14.05
CA PHE A 66 -6.40 0.33 -13.93
C PHE A 66 -7.25 -0.71 -13.18
N THR A 67 -7.12 -1.99 -13.53
CA THR A 67 -7.81 -3.10 -12.86
C THR A 67 -7.43 -3.19 -11.39
N CYS A 68 -6.13 -3.11 -11.07
CA CYS A 68 -5.65 -3.09 -9.69
C CYS A 68 -6.19 -1.87 -8.94
N GLY A 69 -6.22 -0.70 -9.58
CA GLY A 69 -6.81 0.52 -9.03
C GLY A 69 -8.29 0.33 -8.68
N LEU A 70 -9.09 -0.23 -9.59
CA LEU A 70 -10.51 -0.53 -9.36
C LEU A 70 -10.74 -1.52 -8.20
N LEU A 71 -9.92 -2.58 -8.12
CA LEU A 71 -9.98 -3.54 -7.01
C LEU A 71 -9.62 -2.88 -5.67
N LEU A 72 -8.66 -1.97 -5.65
CA LEU A 72 -8.31 -1.21 -4.44
C LEU A 72 -9.46 -0.28 -4.00
N MET A 73 -10.23 0.29 -4.93
CA MET A 73 -11.41 1.09 -4.58
C MET A 73 -12.46 0.26 -3.83
N MET A 74 -12.72 -0.98 -4.29
CA MET A 74 -13.65 -1.91 -3.63
C MET A 74 -13.25 -2.23 -2.19
N VAL A 75 -11.97 -2.54 -1.98
CA VAL A 75 -11.44 -2.89 -0.66
C VAL A 75 -11.67 -1.79 0.38
N ILE A 76 -11.65 -0.53 -0.02
CA ILE A 76 -11.89 0.61 0.88
C ILE A 76 -13.37 0.77 1.19
N ASN A 77 -14.23 0.58 0.19
CA ASN A 77 -15.68 0.68 0.33
C ASN A 77 -16.27 -0.41 1.25
N GLU A 78 -15.62 -1.57 1.37
CA GLU A 78 -16.05 -2.70 2.20
C GLU A 78 -15.51 -2.70 3.64
N THR A 79 -14.81 -1.65 4.08
CA THR A 79 -14.17 -1.60 5.42
C THR A 79 -15.13 -1.69 6.61
N MET A 80 -16.44 -1.81 6.39
CA MET A 80 -17.42 -2.16 7.43
C MET A 80 -17.58 -3.67 7.70
N VAL A 81 -16.96 -4.60 6.94
CA VAL A 81 -17.36 -6.03 7.00
C VAL A 81 -16.26 -7.07 7.34
N GLY A 82 -14.96 -6.78 7.48
CA GLY A 82 -14.09 -7.83 8.06
C GLY A 82 -12.58 -7.69 8.10
N ALA A 83 -11.98 -8.51 8.97
CA ALA A 83 -10.54 -8.62 9.21
C ALA A 83 -9.73 -9.29 8.07
N CYS A 84 -10.38 -9.99 7.13
CA CYS A 84 -9.71 -10.74 6.05
C CYS A 84 -9.38 -9.90 4.80
N ILE A 85 -9.77 -8.63 4.76
CA ILE A 85 -9.66 -7.76 3.58
C ILE A 85 -8.21 -7.24 3.36
N ALA A 86 -7.36 -7.23 4.40
CA ALA A 86 -5.98 -6.78 4.30
C ALA A 86 -5.15 -7.60 3.29
N GLY A 87 -5.44 -8.90 3.16
CA GLY A 87 -4.81 -9.77 2.17
C GLY A 87 -5.10 -9.32 0.73
N ALA A 88 -6.34 -8.92 0.45
CA ALA A 88 -6.76 -8.50 -0.89
C ALA A 88 -5.97 -7.28 -1.39
N SER A 89 -5.79 -6.24 -0.57
CA SER A 89 -5.00 -5.05 -0.97
C SER A 89 -3.54 -5.39 -1.30
N PHE A 90 -2.90 -6.25 -0.50
CA PHE A 90 -1.51 -6.61 -0.73
C PHE A 90 -1.36 -7.48 -1.99
N VAL A 91 -2.25 -8.45 -2.18
CA VAL A 91 -2.26 -9.27 -3.41
C VAL A 91 -2.39 -8.38 -4.63
N THR A 92 -3.21 -7.33 -4.58
CA THR A 92 -3.31 -6.36 -5.68
C THR A 92 -1.99 -5.63 -5.95
N TYR A 93 -1.26 -5.19 -4.93
CA TYR A 93 0.05 -4.56 -5.11
C TYR A 93 1.13 -5.54 -5.58
N ALA A 94 1.11 -6.78 -5.10
CA ALA A 94 2.02 -7.83 -5.54
C ALA A 94 1.81 -8.16 -7.01
N TYR A 95 0.56 -8.45 -7.39
CA TYR A 95 0.17 -8.68 -8.79
C TYR A 95 0.59 -7.50 -9.67
N LEU A 96 0.25 -6.27 -9.28
CA LEU A 96 0.68 -5.07 -10.02
C LEU A 96 2.20 -4.99 -10.16
N GLY A 97 2.95 -5.30 -9.09
CA GLY A 97 4.42 -5.26 -9.12
C GLY A 97 5.03 -6.29 -10.08
N GLU A 98 4.38 -7.42 -10.31
CA GLU A 98 4.91 -8.50 -11.14
C GLU A 98 4.89 -8.17 -12.63
N PHE A 99 3.96 -7.33 -13.10
CA PHE A 99 3.90 -6.87 -14.51
C PHE A 99 4.82 -5.69 -14.83
N TYR A 100 5.57 -5.21 -13.83
CA TYR A 100 6.45 -4.07 -13.96
C TYR A 100 7.88 -4.41 -13.53
N VAL A 101 8.83 -3.84 -14.26
CA VAL A 101 10.26 -3.94 -13.95
C VAL A 101 10.56 -3.21 -12.64
N THR A 102 11.54 -3.73 -11.89
CA THR A 102 11.85 -3.31 -10.52
C THR A 102 12.08 -1.79 -10.39
N ARG A 103 12.63 -1.14 -11.43
CA ARG A 103 12.84 0.32 -11.49
C ARG A 103 11.54 1.14 -11.45
N HIS A 104 10.47 0.66 -12.07
CA HIS A 104 9.21 1.40 -12.21
C HIS A 104 8.19 1.08 -11.10
N ARG A 105 8.33 -0.05 -10.40
CA ARG A 105 7.39 -0.50 -9.35
C ARG A 105 7.00 0.59 -8.34
N PRO A 106 7.93 1.39 -7.74
CA PRO A 106 7.53 2.37 -6.73
C PRO A 106 6.62 3.48 -7.26
N VAL A 107 6.84 3.92 -8.50
CA VAL A 107 6.04 4.98 -9.16
C VAL A 107 4.64 4.46 -9.46
N ILE A 108 4.54 3.21 -9.93
CA ILE A 108 3.28 2.59 -10.34
C ILE A 108 2.42 2.23 -9.14
N ILE A 109 3.03 1.75 -8.06
CA ILE A 109 2.34 1.55 -6.77
C ILE A 109 1.78 2.89 -6.27
N ASN A 110 2.53 3.99 -6.41
CA ASN A 110 2.02 5.32 -6.06
C ASN A 110 0.81 5.74 -6.92
N TYR A 111 0.82 5.45 -8.22
CA TYR A 111 -0.37 5.67 -9.07
C TYR A 111 -1.55 4.80 -8.66
N ALA A 112 -1.33 3.55 -8.28
CA ALA A 112 -2.39 2.70 -7.72
C ALA A 112 -2.94 3.26 -6.41
N CYS A 113 -2.12 3.89 -5.56
CA CYS A 113 -2.58 4.60 -4.37
C CYS A 113 -3.45 5.82 -4.68
N LEU A 114 -3.39 6.42 -5.89
CA LEU A 114 -4.33 7.49 -6.26
C LEU A 114 -5.78 6.98 -6.32
N PHE A 115 -5.99 5.72 -6.72
CA PHE A 115 -7.32 5.10 -6.72
C PHE A 115 -7.90 4.96 -5.30
N VAL A 116 -7.03 4.78 -4.30
CA VAL A 116 -7.43 4.82 -2.87
C VAL A 116 -7.95 6.21 -2.49
N GLY A 117 -7.33 7.28 -3.01
CA GLY A 117 -7.86 8.63 -2.83
C GLY A 117 -9.19 8.84 -3.55
N LEU A 118 -9.26 8.40 -4.80
CA LEU A 118 -10.47 8.51 -5.61
C LEU A 118 -11.64 7.74 -4.99
N SER A 119 -11.41 6.60 -4.33
CA SER A 119 -12.50 5.88 -3.64
C SER A 119 -13.07 6.66 -2.47
N VAL A 120 -12.23 7.33 -1.68
CA VAL A 120 -12.69 8.16 -0.55
C VAL A 120 -13.54 9.34 -1.04
N ALA A 121 -13.29 9.88 -2.24
CA ALA A 121 -14.16 10.89 -2.86
C ALA A 121 -15.41 10.29 -3.53
N TYR A 122 -15.27 9.11 -4.13
CA TYR A 122 -16.33 8.39 -4.83
C TYR A 122 -17.50 8.05 -3.91
N VAL A 123 -17.22 7.51 -2.72
CA VAL A 123 -18.26 7.09 -1.75
C VAL A 123 -19.22 8.23 -1.39
N PRO A 124 -18.79 9.41 -0.91
CA PRO A 124 -19.69 10.51 -0.58
C PRO A 124 -20.36 11.11 -1.82
N ALA A 125 -19.70 11.10 -2.99
CA ALA A 125 -20.33 11.59 -4.24
C ALA A 125 -21.52 10.72 -4.67
N VAL A 126 -21.34 9.39 -4.63
CA VAL A 126 -22.42 8.44 -4.94
C VAL A 126 -23.45 8.42 -3.82
N ALA A 127 -23.03 8.50 -2.56
CA ALA A 127 -23.94 8.58 -1.42
C ALA A 127 -24.84 9.81 -1.53
N TRP A 128 -24.32 10.97 -1.92
CA TRP A 128 -25.14 12.15 -2.16
C TRP A 128 -26.15 11.92 -3.28
N LEU A 129 -25.73 11.39 -4.43
CA LEU A 129 -26.63 11.09 -5.54
C LEU A 129 -27.75 10.12 -5.15
N VAL A 130 -27.40 9.04 -4.44
CA VAL A 130 -28.31 7.92 -4.16
C VAL A 130 -29.17 8.18 -2.93
N LEU A 131 -28.61 8.67 -1.82
CA LEU A 131 -29.35 8.89 -0.58
C LEU A 131 -30.27 10.10 -0.64
N SER A 132 -30.11 11.01 -1.61
CA SER A 132 -31.07 12.08 -1.88
C SER A 132 -32.32 11.62 -2.64
N MET A 133 -32.46 10.33 -2.94
CA MET A 133 -33.65 9.79 -3.61
C MET A 133 -34.68 9.28 -2.59
N ASP A 134 -35.94 9.74 -2.69
CA ASP A 134 -37.01 9.33 -1.78
C ASP A 134 -37.93 8.27 -2.41
N TRP A 135 -37.49 7.02 -2.45
CA TRP A 135 -38.32 5.90 -2.91
C TRP A 135 -38.14 4.65 -2.05
N SER A 136 -39.15 3.79 -2.05
CA SER A 136 -39.09 2.47 -1.41
C SER A 136 -39.77 1.45 -2.30
N PHE A 137 -39.05 0.41 -2.70
CA PHE A 137 -39.58 -0.66 -3.54
C PHE A 137 -39.82 -1.92 -2.70
N PRO A 138 -41.07 -2.33 -2.44
CA PRO A 138 -41.35 -3.56 -1.69
C PRO A 138 -41.10 -4.79 -2.59
N ILE A 139 -40.13 -5.64 -2.24
CA ILE A 139 -39.86 -6.91 -2.93
C ILE A 139 -40.66 -8.05 -2.29
N THR A 140 -40.77 -8.03 -0.97
CA THR A 140 -41.48 -9.03 -0.17
C THR A 140 -42.18 -8.32 0.99
N GLU A 141 -43.17 -8.95 1.62
CA GLU A 141 -43.89 -8.37 2.77
C GLU A 141 -42.95 -7.90 3.89
N SER A 142 -41.77 -8.53 4.04
CA SER A 142 -40.75 -8.17 5.03
C SER A 142 -39.52 -7.43 4.46
N PHE A 143 -39.39 -7.28 3.13
CA PHE A 143 -38.18 -6.74 2.50
C PHE A 143 -38.48 -5.55 1.60
N GLN A 144 -38.06 -4.37 2.05
CA GLN A 144 -38.15 -3.11 1.30
C GLN A 144 -36.77 -2.71 0.76
N PHE A 145 -36.63 -2.65 -0.55
CA PHE A 145 -35.44 -2.09 -1.18
C PHE A 145 -35.49 -0.56 -1.06
N ARG A 146 -34.48 0.02 -0.40
CA ARG A 146 -34.35 1.46 -0.12
C ARG A 146 -33.03 1.99 -0.70
N PRO A 147 -32.88 3.30 -0.94
CA PRO A 147 -31.70 3.89 -1.56
C PRO A 147 -30.36 3.50 -0.93
N TRP A 148 -30.26 3.34 0.39
CA TRP A 148 -29.02 2.89 1.03
C TRP A 148 -28.57 1.48 0.58
N ARG A 149 -29.50 0.61 0.16
CA ARG A 149 -29.16 -0.70 -0.41
C ARG A 149 -28.63 -0.56 -1.84
N LEU A 150 -29.18 0.38 -2.60
CA LEU A 150 -28.66 0.74 -3.93
C LEU A 150 -27.25 1.35 -3.82
N LEU A 151 -26.97 2.13 -2.77
CA LEU A 151 -25.64 2.67 -2.50
C LEU A 151 -24.59 1.55 -2.37
N ASN A 152 -24.92 0.45 -1.68
CA ASN A 152 -24.02 -0.71 -1.59
C ASN A 152 -23.73 -1.34 -2.96
N VAL A 153 -24.71 -1.39 -3.85
CA VAL A 153 -24.53 -1.89 -5.23
C VAL A 153 -23.57 -0.99 -6.01
N PHE A 154 -23.76 0.33 -5.96
CA PHE A 154 -22.83 1.27 -6.61
C PHE A 154 -21.43 1.18 -6.01
N ASN A 155 -21.31 1.08 -4.68
CA ASN A 155 -20.02 0.96 -4.01
C ASN A 155 -19.25 -0.32 -4.40
N ALA A 156 -19.95 -1.41 -4.75
CA ALA A 156 -19.35 -2.65 -5.25
C ALA A 156 -19.00 -2.60 -6.76
N LEU A 157 -19.60 -1.68 -7.52
CA LEU A 157 -19.49 -1.64 -8.99
C LEU A 157 -18.06 -1.48 -9.51
N PRO A 158 -17.19 -0.59 -8.98
CA PRO A 158 -15.80 -0.50 -9.42
C PRO A 158 -15.05 -1.83 -9.29
N GLY A 159 -15.23 -2.52 -8.15
CA GLY A 159 -14.63 -3.82 -7.90
C GLY A 159 -15.12 -4.91 -8.85
N PHE A 160 -16.44 -4.95 -9.07
CA PHE A 160 -17.05 -5.88 -10.03
C PHE A 160 -16.50 -5.70 -11.44
N ILE A 161 -16.37 -4.44 -11.91
CA ILE A 161 -15.72 -4.14 -13.20
C ILE A 161 -14.26 -4.61 -13.19
N GLY A 162 -13.53 -4.38 -12.10
CA GLY A 162 -12.16 -4.88 -11.93
C GLY A 162 -12.06 -6.41 -12.07
N VAL A 163 -12.98 -7.16 -11.46
CA VAL A 163 -13.05 -8.63 -11.57
C VAL A 163 -13.36 -9.06 -13.00
N LEU A 164 -14.28 -8.39 -13.70
CA LEU A 164 -14.57 -8.70 -15.10
C LEU A 164 -13.35 -8.50 -16.01
N ILE A 165 -12.58 -7.44 -15.80
CA ILE A 165 -11.36 -7.18 -16.57
C ILE A 165 -10.25 -8.19 -16.21
N MET A 166 -10.19 -8.64 -14.94
CA MET A 166 -9.22 -9.65 -14.51
C MET A 166 -9.32 -10.95 -15.33
N PHE A 167 -10.52 -11.39 -15.72
CA PHE A 167 -10.66 -12.59 -16.57
C PHE A 167 -9.97 -12.47 -17.94
N ALA A 168 -9.75 -11.25 -18.43
CA ALA A 168 -9.05 -11.01 -19.70
C ALA A 168 -7.53 -10.90 -19.51
N LEU A 169 -7.05 -10.64 -18.30
CA LEU A 169 -5.62 -10.51 -18.00
C LEU A 169 -4.93 -11.87 -17.93
N PRO A 170 -3.62 -11.95 -18.25
CA PRO A 170 -2.84 -13.16 -17.99
C PRO A 170 -2.66 -13.40 -16.49
N GLU A 171 -2.56 -14.67 -16.13
CA GLU A 171 -2.05 -15.08 -14.82
C GLU A 171 -0.62 -14.56 -14.61
N SER A 172 -0.20 -14.41 -13.35
CA SER A 172 1.15 -13.94 -13.03
C SER A 172 2.22 -14.94 -13.53
N PRO A 173 3.14 -14.51 -14.42
CA PRO A 173 4.23 -15.39 -14.87
C PRO A 173 5.13 -15.84 -13.72
N LYS A 174 5.39 -14.97 -12.72
CA LYS A 174 6.22 -15.34 -11.56
C LYS A 174 5.57 -16.42 -10.71
N ILE A 175 4.26 -16.34 -10.50
CA ILE A 175 3.53 -17.37 -9.76
C ILE A 175 3.55 -18.70 -10.53
N LEU A 176 3.28 -18.68 -11.83
CA LEU A 176 3.32 -19.89 -12.67
C LEU A 176 4.70 -20.57 -12.66
N MET A 177 5.78 -19.79 -12.73
CA MET A 177 7.15 -20.31 -12.58
C MET A 177 7.40 -20.92 -11.20
N SER A 178 6.91 -20.30 -10.13
CA SER A 178 7.04 -20.84 -8.75
C SER A 178 6.28 -22.16 -8.57
N MET A 179 5.19 -22.37 -9.32
CA MET A 179 4.42 -23.62 -9.33
C MET A 179 5.04 -24.70 -10.22
N GLY A 180 6.12 -24.41 -10.95
CA GLY A 180 6.72 -25.33 -11.91
C GLY A 180 5.98 -25.45 -13.25
N LYS A 181 5.06 -24.54 -13.54
CA LYS A 181 4.28 -24.50 -14.78
C LYS A 181 4.99 -23.63 -15.83
N GLU A 182 6.13 -24.11 -16.32
CA GLU A 182 7.01 -23.36 -17.23
C GLU A 182 6.30 -22.99 -18.55
N GLU A 183 5.54 -23.91 -19.15
CA GLU A 183 4.81 -23.68 -20.41
C GLU A 183 3.70 -22.62 -20.25
N GLU A 184 2.88 -22.72 -19.20
CA GLU A 184 1.85 -21.72 -18.90
C GLU A 184 2.47 -20.34 -18.63
N ALA A 185 3.62 -20.30 -17.95
CA ALA A 185 4.34 -19.05 -17.71
C ALA A 185 4.81 -18.43 -19.03
N LEU A 186 5.39 -19.23 -19.94
CA LEU A 186 5.83 -18.75 -21.26
C LEU A 186 4.64 -18.25 -22.10
N GLU A 187 3.50 -18.94 -22.06
CA GLU A 187 2.27 -18.50 -22.73
C GLU A 187 1.76 -17.17 -22.17
N ALA A 188 1.75 -17.00 -20.85
CA ALA A 188 1.36 -15.76 -20.20
C ALA A 188 2.26 -14.59 -20.66
N VAL A 189 3.59 -14.78 -20.68
CA VAL A 189 4.52 -13.75 -21.17
C VAL A 189 4.34 -13.49 -22.67
N ASN A 190 4.06 -14.51 -23.47
CA ASN A 190 3.78 -14.35 -24.90
C ASN A 190 2.50 -13.55 -25.15
N LYS A 191 1.46 -13.73 -24.32
CA LYS A 191 0.26 -12.89 -24.34
C LYS A 191 0.60 -11.43 -24.04
N ILE A 192 1.50 -11.18 -23.07
CA ILE A 192 1.99 -9.83 -22.77
C ILE A 192 2.73 -9.22 -23.97
N ALA A 193 3.66 -9.98 -24.57
CA ALA A 193 4.43 -9.55 -25.74
C ALA A 193 3.52 -9.16 -26.92
N LYS A 194 2.55 -10.02 -27.26
CA LYS A 194 1.58 -9.78 -28.33
C LYS A 194 0.74 -8.54 -28.08
N MET A 195 0.25 -8.34 -26.86
CA MET A 195 -0.59 -7.19 -26.52
C MET A 195 0.18 -5.86 -26.48
N ASN A 196 1.45 -5.88 -26.10
CA ASN A 196 2.28 -4.68 -25.99
C ASN A 196 2.91 -4.28 -27.33
N THR A 197 3.44 -5.24 -28.07
CA THR A 197 4.28 -4.98 -29.26
C THR A 197 3.68 -5.50 -30.57
N GLY A 198 2.69 -6.39 -30.50
CA GLY A 198 2.19 -7.14 -31.65
C GLY A 198 3.08 -8.31 -32.10
N ARG A 199 4.22 -8.52 -31.43
CA ARG A 199 5.21 -9.58 -31.72
C ARG A 199 5.11 -10.74 -30.72
N THR A 200 5.61 -11.91 -31.10
CA THR A 200 5.67 -13.09 -30.23
C THR A 200 7.02 -13.20 -29.53
N LEU A 201 7.13 -14.04 -28.50
CA LEU A 201 8.42 -14.29 -27.83
C LEU A 201 9.49 -14.89 -28.75
N GLU A 202 9.07 -15.61 -29.80
CA GLU A 202 9.98 -16.14 -30.81
C GLU A 202 10.69 -15.03 -31.57
N ASP A 203 10.00 -13.90 -31.83
CA ASP A 203 10.60 -12.71 -32.46
C ASP A 203 11.69 -12.07 -31.56
N PHE A 204 11.62 -12.30 -30.25
CA PHE A 204 12.62 -11.86 -29.26
C PHE A 204 13.65 -12.95 -28.95
N LYS A 205 13.60 -14.11 -29.62
CA LYS A 205 14.44 -15.29 -29.36
C LYS A 205 14.34 -15.84 -27.92
N VAL A 206 13.18 -15.66 -27.27
CA VAL A 206 12.94 -16.15 -25.90
C VAL A 206 12.17 -17.46 -25.96
N TYR A 207 12.84 -18.57 -25.61
CA TYR A 207 12.25 -19.91 -25.63
C TYR A 207 12.05 -20.52 -24.23
N ARG A 208 12.79 -20.06 -23.23
CA ARG A 208 12.70 -20.51 -21.83
C ARG A 208 12.90 -19.39 -20.83
N LEU A 209 12.22 -19.50 -19.70
CA LEU A 209 12.39 -18.61 -18.55
C LEU A 209 13.22 -19.32 -17.47
N CYS A 210 14.16 -18.61 -16.85
CA CYS A 210 14.95 -19.18 -15.75
C CYS A 210 14.05 -19.41 -14.52
N GLN A 211 14.13 -20.61 -13.93
CA GLN A 211 13.30 -20.96 -12.78
C GLN A 211 14.00 -20.60 -11.45
N GLU A 212 13.28 -19.90 -10.58
CA GLU A 212 13.76 -19.59 -9.23
C GLU A 212 13.65 -20.85 -8.34
N ALA A 213 14.67 -21.11 -7.51
CA ALA A 213 14.67 -22.23 -6.59
C ALA A 213 13.58 -22.05 -5.50
N THR A 214 12.57 -22.92 -5.49
CA THR A 214 11.48 -22.89 -4.52
C THR A 214 11.92 -23.48 -3.18
N SER A 215 11.65 -22.78 -2.07
CA SER A 215 11.97 -23.28 -0.73
C SER A 215 10.99 -24.39 -0.30
N ASP A 216 11.39 -25.23 0.66
CA ASP A 216 10.52 -26.28 1.19
C ASP A 216 9.25 -25.72 1.87
N ASN A 217 9.33 -24.52 2.46
CA ASN A 217 8.16 -23.83 2.99
C ASN A 217 7.19 -23.38 1.89
N ASP A 218 7.69 -22.91 0.75
CA ASP A 218 6.86 -22.54 -0.40
C ASP A 218 6.11 -23.76 -0.97
N LYS A 219 6.77 -24.93 -1.00
CA LYS A 219 6.11 -26.19 -1.40
C LYS A 219 4.99 -26.57 -0.44
N ILE A 220 5.19 -26.42 0.88
CA ILE A 220 4.15 -26.67 1.89
C ILE A 220 2.97 -25.70 1.70
N LEU A 221 3.25 -24.42 1.45
CA LEU A 221 2.23 -23.39 1.21
C LEU A 221 1.38 -23.68 -0.04
N LEU A 222 1.97 -24.22 -1.09
CA LEU A 222 1.30 -24.50 -2.37
C LEU A 222 0.54 -25.84 -2.38
N THR A 223 0.99 -26.84 -1.61
CA THR A 223 0.49 -28.22 -1.74
C THR A 223 -0.25 -28.75 -0.51
N SER A 224 -0.05 -28.14 0.67
CA SER A 224 -0.67 -28.65 1.90
C SER A 224 -2.17 -28.32 1.98
N LYS A 225 -2.98 -29.33 2.30
CA LYS A 225 -4.41 -29.18 2.60
C LYS A 225 -4.68 -28.88 4.09
N SER A 226 -3.65 -28.85 4.93
CA SER A 226 -3.79 -28.65 6.38
C SER A 226 -3.53 -27.20 6.77
N ALA A 227 -4.57 -26.52 7.28
CA ALA A 227 -4.47 -25.13 7.74
C ALA A 227 -3.39 -24.93 8.83
N SER A 228 -3.21 -25.92 9.72
CA SER A 228 -2.19 -25.87 10.77
C SER A 228 -0.77 -25.91 10.20
N GLN A 229 -0.52 -26.71 9.17
CA GLN A 229 0.78 -26.78 8.51
C GLN A 229 1.08 -25.49 7.74
N VAL A 230 0.09 -24.91 7.07
CA VAL A 230 0.19 -23.62 6.40
C VAL A 230 0.51 -22.50 7.40
N LEU A 231 -0.24 -22.39 8.50
CA LEU A 231 0.02 -21.40 9.54
C LEU A 231 1.41 -21.56 10.16
N LYS A 232 1.84 -22.80 10.40
CA LYS A 232 3.19 -23.08 10.91
C LYS A 232 4.27 -22.64 9.93
N ALA A 233 4.10 -22.90 8.64
CA ALA A 233 5.03 -22.46 7.60
C ALA A 233 5.07 -20.92 7.48
N MET A 234 3.90 -20.26 7.46
CA MET A 234 3.82 -18.80 7.47
C MET A 234 4.49 -18.18 8.70
N TRP A 235 4.29 -18.79 9.87
CA TRP A 235 4.94 -18.34 11.10
C TRP A 235 6.46 -18.51 11.03
N GLN A 236 6.95 -19.66 10.56
CA GLN A 236 8.39 -19.91 10.39
C GLN A 236 9.04 -18.88 9.45
N ASP A 237 8.32 -18.47 8.41
CA ASP A 237 8.77 -17.44 7.46
C ASP A 237 8.72 -16.01 8.04
N ALA A 238 7.79 -15.74 8.96
CA ALA A 238 7.67 -14.43 9.61
C ALA A 238 8.65 -14.25 10.79
N VAL A 239 9.01 -15.33 11.49
CA VAL A 239 9.90 -15.33 12.66
C VAL A 239 11.20 -14.52 12.48
N PRO A 240 11.91 -14.56 11.33
CA PRO A 240 13.12 -13.77 11.13
C PRO A 240 12.91 -12.24 11.28
N LEU A 241 11.70 -11.72 11.03
CA LEU A 241 11.36 -10.31 11.26
C LEU A 241 11.41 -9.92 12.74
N PHE A 242 11.16 -10.89 13.62
CA PHE A 242 11.14 -10.72 15.07
C PHE A 242 12.47 -11.09 15.74
N LYS A 243 13.54 -11.31 14.96
CA LYS A 243 14.89 -11.56 15.46
C LYS A 243 15.79 -10.34 15.26
N ARG A 244 16.87 -10.25 16.05
CA ARG A 244 17.93 -9.25 15.83
C ARG A 244 18.59 -9.51 14.46
N PRO A 245 19.01 -8.45 13.72
CA PRO A 245 19.02 -7.04 14.10
C PRO A 245 17.73 -6.24 13.74
N HIS A 246 16.79 -6.83 13.00
CA HIS A 246 15.68 -6.08 12.38
C HIS A 246 14.47 -5.83 13.29
N VAL A 247 14.29 -6.63 14.35
CA VAL A 247 13.10 -6.61 15.21
C VAL A 247 12.72 -5.23 15.74
N PHE A 248 13.69 -4.41 16.17
CA PHE A 248 13.39 -3.12 16.76
C PHE A 248 12.79 -2.14 15.74
N ASN A 249 13.41 -2.06 14.56
CA ASN A 249 12.93 -1.22 13.47
C ASN A 249 11.56 -1.71 12.96
N PHE A 250 11.39 -3.02 12.85
CA PHE A 250 10.13 -3.62 12.42
C PHE A 250 8.99 -3.32 13.40
N LEU A 251 9.21 -3.53 14.71
CA LEU A 251 8.21 -3.22 15.75
C LEU A 251 7.84 -1.74 15.78
N ILE A 252 8.81 -0.84 15.59
CA ILE A 252 8.53 0.59 15.46
C ILE A 252 7.61 0.85 14.25
N CYS A 253 7.91 0.27 13.09
CA CYS A 253 7.05 0.39 11.92
C CYS A 253 5.64 -0.14 12.17
N CYS A 254 5.49 -1.26 12.88
CA CYS A 254 4.17 -1.80 13.26
C CYS A 254 3.38 -0.84 14.15
N ILE A 255 4.03 -0.23 15.15
CA ILE A 255 3.38 0.73 16.07
C ILE A 255 2.93 1.98 15.31
N ILE A 256 3.80 2.54 14.47
CA ILE A 256 3.46 3.71 13.65
C ILE A 256 2.30 3.37 12.69
N MET A 257 2.34 2.19 12.04
CA MET A 257 1.27 1.76 11.13
C MET A 257 -0.07 1.64 11.87
N CYS A 258 -0.08 1.04 13.06
CA CYS A 258 -1.24 0.95 13.93
C CYS A 258 -1.79 2.34 14.29
N GLY A 259 -0.95 3.25 14.78
CA GLY A 259 -1.38 4.60 15.18
C GLY A 259 -1.92 5.42 14.01
N VAL A 260 -1.28 5.34 12.84
CA VAL A 260 -1.72 6.05 11.63
C VAL A 260 -3.10 5.57 11.16
N PHE A 261 -3.33 4.25 11.12
CA PHE A 261 -4.64 3.69 10.74
C PHE A 261 -5.71 3.98 11.78
N LEU A 262 -5.36 3.94 13.07
CA LEU A 262 -6.26 4.29 14.17
C LEU A 262 -6.84 5.69 13.99
N ILE A 263 -6.02 6.65 13.55
CA ILE A 263 -6.48 8.02 13.30
C ILE A 263 -7.20 8.14 11.95
N ASN A 264 -6.50 7.82 10.85
CA ASN A 264 -7.04 8.04 9.50
C ASN A 264 -8.35 7.28 9.25
N SER A 265 -8.37 5.99 9.59
CA SER A 265 -9.53 5.13 9.33
C SER A 265 -10.43 4.95 10.55
N GLY A 266 -9.86 4.89 11.76
CA GLY A 266 -10.65 4.75 12.99
C GLY A 266 -11.48 6.00 13.31
N MET A 267 -10.86 7.18 13.39
CA MET A 267 -11.60 8.44 13.57
C MET A 267 -12.27 8.92 12.28
N GLY A 268 -11.68 8.63 11.12
CA GLY A 268 -12.28 8.97 9.82
C GLY A 268 -13.67 8.34 9.59
N LEU A 269 -13.97 7.19 10.19
CA LEU A 269 -15.30 6.58 10.13
C LEU A 269 -16.40 7.49 10.71
N TRP A 270 -16.08 8.22 11.78
CA TRP A 270 -17.01 9.11 12.49
C TRP A 270 -17.05 10.52 11.90
N TYR A 271 -16.19 10.81 10.91
CA TYR A 271 -16.10 12.14 10.31
C TYR A 271 -17.44 12.63 9.73
N PRO A 272 -18.17 11.87 8.88
CA PRO A 272 -19.42 12.35 8.29
C PRO A 272 -20.50 12.65 9.34
N GLU A 273 -20.56 11.85 10.41
CA GLU A 273 -21.50 12.04 11.52
C GLU A 273 -21.18 13.31 12.30
N ILE A 274 -19.90 13.52 12.66
CA ILE A 274 -19.47 14.75 13.32
C ILE A 274 -19.77 15.97 12.44
N GLN A 275 -19.54 15.89 11.12
CA GLN A 275 -19.88 16.97 10.20
C GLN A 275 -21.38 17.20 10.06
N ASN A 276 -22.20 16.15 10.14
CA ASN A 276 -23.65 16.30 10.12
C ASN A 276 -24.13 17.09 11.34
N ARG A 277 -23.62 16.78 12.54
CA ARG A 277 -23.89 17.53 13.77
C ARG A 277 -23.41 18.99 13.67
N LEU A 278 -22.20 19.22 13.15
CA LEU A 278 -21.66 20.58 12.91
C LEU A 278 -22.50 21.38 11.90
N GLY A 279 -22.97 20.73 10.83
CA GLY A 279 -23.77 21.37 9.78
C GLY A 279 -25.13 21.88 10.28
N MET A 280 -25.76 21.15 11.21
CA MET A 280 -27.04 21.54 11.82
C MET A 280 -26.93 22.77 12.74
N LYS A 281 -25.76 23.03 13.35
CA LYS A 281 -25.54 24.17 14.27
C LYS A 281 -24.57 25.23 13.70
N ALA A 282 -24.47 25.34 12.37
CA ALA A 282 -23.45 26.14 11.68
C ALA A 282 -23.49 27.66 11.96
N THR A 283 -24.58 28.20 12.52
CA THR A 283 -24.77 29.64 12.76
C THR A 283 -24.21 30.12 14.11
N THR A 284 -23.93 29.20 15.04
CA THR A 284 -23.44 29.52 16.38
C THR A 284 -21.96 29.20 16.52
N PRO A 285 -21.11 30.13 16.98
CA PRO A 285 -19.68 29.88 17.16
C PRO A 285 -19.47 28.93 18.34
N MET A 286 -19.22 27.66 18.03
CA MET A 286 -19.00 26.59 19.01
C MET A 286 -17.80 25.75 18.57
N THR A 287 -17.10 25.18 19.54
CA THR A 287 -16.07 24.15 19.30
C THR A 287 -16.71 22.81 18.94
N ILE A 288 -15.95 21.86 18.39
CA ILE A 288 -16.46 20.53 18.03
C ILE A 288 -17.16 19.85 19.21
N CYS A 289 -16.54 19.85 20.39
CA CYS A 289 -17.10 19.15 21.55
C CYS A 289 -18.34 19.84 22.12
N GLN A 290 -18.39 21.17 22.12
CA GLN A 290 -19.60 21.90 22.52
C GLN A 290 -20.79 21.58 21.60
N VAL A 291 -20.54 21.40 20.30
CA VAL A 291 -21.59 20.96 19.39
C VAL A 291 -22.08 19.57 19.80
N ILE A 292 -21.19 18.60 20.03
CA ILE A 292 -21.56 17.24 20.44
C ILE A 292 -22.37 17.24 21.75
N ASP A 293 -21.89 17.94 22.79
CA ASP A 293 -22.57 18.03 24.09
C ASP A 293 -23.99 18.60 23.93
N SER A 294 -24.14 19.64 23.11
CA SER A 294 -25.44 20.29 22.88
C SER A 294 -26.45 19.43 22.11
N PHE A 295 -26.03 18.36 21.43
CA PHE A 295 -26.94 17.37 20.83
C PHE A 295 -27.42 16.36 21.88
N ILE A 296 -26.55 15.94 22.79
CA ILE A 296 -26.87 15.04 23.90
C ILE A 296 -27.88 15.69 24.84
N ASP A 297 -27.70 16.97 25.16
CA ASP A 297 -28.63 17.73 25.99
C ASP A 297 -30.03 17.85 25.36
N GLN A 298 -30.07 18.00 24.03
CA GLN A 298 -31.33 18.08 23.29
C GLN A 298 -32.07 16.73 23.30
N GLU A 299 -31.35 15.62 23.12
CA GLU A 299 -31.92 14.27 23.15
C GLU A 299 -32.50 13.91 24.54
N ASN A 300 -31.79 14.27 25.62
CA ASN A 300 -32.26 14.07 26.99
C ASN A 300 -33.48 14.93 27.36
N SER A 301 -33.75 16.01 26.62
CA SER A 301 -34.82 16.97 26.93
C SER A 301 -36.15 16.66 26.24
N THR A 302 -36.16 15.84 25.17
CA THR A 302 -37.36 15.51 24.39
C THR A 302 -37.88 14.10 24.66
N ASP A 303 -38.67 13.95 25.72
CA ASP A 303 -39.28 12.68 26.15
C ASP A 303 -40.59 12.33 25.41
N THR A 304 -40.78 12.81 24.17
CA THR A 304 -42.02 12.63 23.41
C THR A 304 -41.75 12.22 21.97
N SER A 305 -42.16 10.97 21.64
CA SER A 305 -42.19 10.35 20.30
C SER A 305 -40.93 10.63 19.46
N GLN A 306 -39.95 9.74 19.54
CA GLN A 306 -38.80 9.71 18.63
C GLN A 306 -39.29 9.60 17.18
N ILE A 307 -39.47 10.73 16.51
CA ILE A 307 -39.60 10.79 15.07
C ILE A 307 -38.17 10.60 14.55
N CYS A 308 -37.89 9.46 13.92
CA CYS A 308 -36.60 9.21 13.29
C CYS A 308 -36.46 10.18 12.10
N ASP A 309 -35.66 11.22 12.29
CA ASP A 309 -35.28 12.14 11.21
C ASP A 309 -34.04 11.59 10.51
N ASP A 310 -34.27 10.97 9.34
CA ASP A 310 -33.20 10.42 8.50
C ASP A 310 -32.53 11.51 7.63
N THR A 311 -32.80 12.80 7.86
CA THR A 311 -32.24 13.88 7.04
C THR A 311 -30.75 14.10 7.30
N VAL A 312 -29.95 13.86 6.26
CA VAL A 312 -28.52 14.19 6.25
C VAL A 312 -28.33 15.54 5.59
N THR A 313 -27.64 16.46 6.27
CA THR A 313 -27.40 17.80 5.74
C THR A 313 -26.56 17.77 4.46
N THR A 314 -26.93 18.55 3.44
CA THR A 314 -26.14 18.68 2.20
C THR A 314 -24.70 19.09 2.48
N LYS A 315 -24.48 19.86 3.54
CA LYS A 315 -23.16 20.26 4.01
C LYS A 315 -22.27 19.06 4.38
N SER A 316 -22.81 18.02 5.03
CA SER A 316 -22.03 16.82 5.39
C SER A 316 -21.52 16.07 4.15
N PHE A 317 -22.33 15.98 3.09
CA PHE A 317 -21.89 15.39 1.81
C PHE A 317 -20.76 16.20 1.17
N ILE A 318 -20.87 17.54 1.15
CA ILE A 318 -19.84 18.44 0.61
C ILE A 318 -18.54 18.33 1.41
N ASP A 319 -18.61 18.32 2.74
CA ASP A 319 -17.43 18.21 3.61
C ASP A 319 -16.75 16.84 3.48
N SER A 320 -17.52 15.76 3.29
CA SER A 320 -17.01 14.41 3.05
C SER A 320 -16.37 14.27 1.66
N LEU A 321 -16.96 14.89 0.64
CA LEU A 321 -16.37 14.95 -0.69
C LEU A 321 -15.07 15.77 -0.69
N THR A 322 -15.04 16.88 0.06
CA THR A 322 -13.85 17.71 0.25
C THR A 322 -12.73 16.92 0.91
N PHE A 323 -13.05 16.10 1.92
CA PHE A 323 -12.09 15.18 2.54
C PHE A 323 -11.48 14.22 1.52
N GLY A 324 -12.29 13.54 0.70
CA GLY A 324 -11.78 12.60 -0.30
C GLY A 324 -10.94 13.24 -1.42
N LEU A 325 -11.36 14.41 -1.92
CA LEU A 325 -10.59 15.16 -2.91
C LEU A 325 -9.26 15.66 -2.34
N SER A 326 -9.28 16.16 -1.11
CA SER A 326 -8.06 16.57 -0.39
C SER A 326 -7.12 15.39 -0.16
N PHE A 327 -7.65 14.18 0.09
CA PHE A 327 -6.83 12.98 0.30
C PHE A 327 -6.11 12.57 -0.99
N THR A 328 -6.81 12.66 -2.12
CA THR A 328 -6.24 12.44 -3.46
C THR A 328 -5.15 13.46 -3.78
N ALA A 329 -5.41 14.75 -3.52
CA ALA A 329 -4.42 15.81 -3.69
C ALA A 329 -3.20 15.60 -2.77
N GLY A 330 -3.43 15.12 -1.55
CA GLY A 330 -2.39 14.78 -0.58
C GLY A 330 -1.39 13.75 -1.13
N TYR A 331 -1.86 12.67 -1.76
CA TYR A 331 -0.97 11.69 -2.40
C TYR A 331 -0.13 12.29 -3.53
N PHE A 332 -0.73 13.16 -4.35
CA PHE A 332 -0.02 13.83 -5.44
C PHE A 332 1.08 14.75 -4.89
N ILE A 333 0.75 15.61 -3.92
CA ILE A 333 1.68 16.53 -3.26
C ILE A 333 2.80 15.78 -2.55
N LEU A 334 2.48 14.69 -1.86
CA LEU A 334 3.44 13.86 -1.13
C LEU A 334 4.55 13.33 -2.06
N GLY A 335 4.21 12.93 -3.29
CA GLY A 335 5.18 12.52 -4.31
C GLY A 335 6.25 13.59 -4.60
N PHE A 336 5.84 14.86 -4.66
CA PHE A 336 6.78 15.99 -4.86
C PHE A 336 7.60 16.30 -3.62
N ILE A 337 7.04 16.17 -2.41
CA ILE A 337 7.72 16.45 -1.13
C ILE A 337 8.77 15.38 -0.80
N LEU A 338 8.51 14.11 -1.14
CA LEU A 338 9.40 12.99 -0.83
C LEU A 338 10.77 13.12 -1.49
N LYS A 339 10.84 13.71 -2.70
CA LYS A 339 12.08 13.85 -3.47
C LYS A 339 13.09 14.82 -2.83
N PRO A 340 12.75 16.06 -2.44
CA PRO A 340 13.66 16.99 -1.79
C PRO A 340 13.91 16.67 -0.31
N PHE A 341 12.88 16.30 0.46
CA PHE A 341 12.96 16.19 1.93
C PHE A 341 13.26 14.77 2.43
N GLY A 342 13.06 13.74 1.60
CA GLY A 342 13.21 12.35 2.01
C GLY A 342 12.10 11.85 2.93
N ARG A 343 12.04 10.53 3.14
CA ARG A 343 10.91 9.87 3.83
C ARG A 343 10.78 10.27 5.31
N LYS A 344 11.90 10.28 6.03
CA LYS A 344 11.93 10.54 7.48
C LYS A 344 11.39 11.93 7.82
N LEU A 345 11.92 12.97 7.19
CA LEU A 345 11.49 14.34 7.44
C LEU A 345 10.03 14.56 7.02
N THR A 346 9.62 13.98 5.88
CA THR A 346 8.24 14.05 5.40
C THR A 346 7.25 13.45 6.41
N MET A 347 7.54 12.28 6.97
CA MET A 347 6.67 11.64 7.96
C MET A 347 6.59 12.44 9.27
N VAL A 348 7.75 12.86 9.80
CA VAL A 348 7.80 13.61 11.08
C VAL A 348 7.08 14.95 10.97
N THR A 349 7.26 15.67 9.86
CA THR A 349 6.57 16.95 9.62
C THR A 349 5.06 16.75 9.43
N ALA A 350 4.65 15.76 8.63
CA ALA A 350 3.23 15.45 8.44
C ALA A 350 2.53 15.08 9.75
N PHE A 351 3.14 14.21 10.57
CA PHE A 351 2.58 13.84 11.88
C PHE A 351 2.56 15.00 12.87
N GLY A 352 3.59 15.85 12.87
CA GLY A 352 3.63 17.06 13.70
C GLY A 352 2.55 18.08 13.34
N VAL A 353 2.34 18.33 12.04
CA VAL A 353 1.26 19.20 11.55
C VAL A 353 -0.11 18.60 11.88
N ALA A 354 -0.28 17.29 11.71
CA ALA A 354 -1.51 16.60 12.11
C ALA A 354 -1.80 16.75 13.61
N ALA A 355 -0.81 16.51 14.47
CA ALA A 355 -0.95 16.71 15.93
C ALA A 355 -1.35 18.14 16.27
N LEU A 356 -0.72 19.12 15.63
CA LEU A 356 -1.04 20.54 15.83
C LEU A 356 -2.49 20.84 15.42
N CYS A 357 -2.94 20.35 14.27
CA CYS A 357 -4.33 20.50 13.84
C CYS A 357 -5.30 19.87 14.85
N GLY A 358 -5.04 18.65 15.32
CA GLY A 358 -5.86 17.98 16.33
C GLY A 358 -5.90 18.72 17.68
N PHE A 359 -4.78 19.32 18.09
CA PHE A 359 -4.72 20.19 19.26
C PHE A 359 -5.60 21.43 19.07
N LEU A 360 -5.42 22.16 17.95
CA LEU A 360 -6.16 23.39 17.66
C LEU A 360 -7.70 23.20 17.65
N LEU A 361 -8.20 22.00 17.33
CA LEU A 361 -9.65 21.70 17.33
C LEU A 361 -10.34 21.96 18.67
N HIS A 362 -9.63 21.99 19.79
CA HIS A 362 -10.21 22.28 21.11
C HIS A 362 -10.59 23.77 21.28
N TRP A 363 -9.98 24.67 20.51
CA TRP A 363 -10.14 26.12 20.68
C TRP A 363 -10.69 26.83 19.45
N ILE A 364 -10.78 26.16 18.30
CA ILE A 364 -11.34 26.77 17.09
C ILE A 364 -12.87 26.80 17.20
N HIS A 365 -13.44 27.98 16.95
CA HIS A 365 -14.89 28.21 16.91
C HIS A 365 -15.42 28.45 15.48
N ASN A 366 -14.52 28.72 14.52
CA ASN A 366 -14.90 28.95 13.13
C ASN A 366 -15.16 27.61 12.41
N PRO A 367 -16.35 27.40 11.82
CA PRO A 367 -16.74 26.10 11.26
C PRO A 367 -15.87 25.68 10.07
N ILE A 368 -15.39 26.63 9.25
CA ILE A 368 -14.50 26.33 8.13
C ILE A 368 -13.13 25.91 8.64
N ALA A 369 -12.59 26.62 9.63
CA ALA A 369 -11.30 26.28 10.23
C ALA A 369 -11.34 24.92 10.95
N ILE A 370 -12.47 24.57 11.59
CA ILE A 370 -12.72 23.24 12.15
C ILE A 370 -12.60 22.16 11.06
N VAL A 371 -13.32 22.32 9.95
CA VAL A 371 -13.31 21.36 8.84
C VAL A 371 -11.89 21.20 8.29
N VAL A 372 -11.19 22.29 7.99
CA VAL A 372 -9.82 22.25 7.46
C VAL A 372 -8.86 21.56 8.43
N CYS A 373 -8.88 21.93 9.71
CA CYS A 373 -8.00 21.29 10.70
C CYS A 373 -8.32 19.81 10.89
N PHE A 374 -9.61 19.45 10.89
CA PHE A 374 -10.00 18.05 11.06
C PHE A 374 -9.62 17.21 9.83
N ILE A 375 -9.80 17.75 8.62
CA ILE A 375 -9.32 17.13 7.38
C ILE A 375 -7.81 16.92 7.45
N LEU A 376 -7.02 17.95 7.76
CA LEU A 376 -5.56 17.81 7.85
C LEU A 376 -5.13 16.79 8.91
N PHE A 377 -5.81 16.75 10.05
CA PHE A 377 -5.56 15.79 11.11
C PHE A 377 -5.72 14.33 10.67
N LEU A 378 -6.71 14.05 9.80
CA LEU A 378 -6.98 12.71 9.29
C LEU A 378 -6.11 12.35 8.07
N ILE A 379 -5.97 13.28 7.12
CA ILE A 379 -5.30 13.05 5.84
C ILE A 379 -3.79 12.85 6.00
N LEU A 380 -3.12 13.70 6.77
CA LEU A 380 -1.66 13.71 6.85
C LEU A 380 -1.09 12.38 7.38
N PRO A 381 -1.67 11.75 8.42
CA PRO A 381 -1.34 10.37 8.78
C PRO A 381 -1.63 9.40 7.64
N GLY A 382 -2.84 9.46 7.05
CA GLY A 382 -3.28 8.49 6.05
C GLY A 382 -2.40 8.43 4.80
N VAL A 383 -1.96 9.57 4.27
CA VAL A 383 -1.06 9.59 3.10
C VAL A 383 0.33 9.03 3.42
N CYS A 384 0.77 9.10 4.69
CA CYS A 384 2.06 8.55 5.13
C CYS A 384 2.07 7.01 5.22
N ILE A 385 0.92 6.33 5.09
CA ILE A 385 0.83 4.86 5.06
C ILE A 385 1.69 4.29 3.92
N SER A 386 1.64 4.92 2.73
CA SER A 386 2.43 4.48 1.57
C SER A 386 3.94 4.70 1.80
N VAL A 387 4.31 5.81 2.44
CA VAL A 387 5.70 6.14 2.78
C VAL A 387 6.27 5.16 3.80
N LEU A 388 5.49 4.84 4.84
CA LEU A 388 5.87 3.86 5.85
C LEU A 388 5.99 2.46 5.25
N SER A 389 5.08 2.08 4.34
CA SER A 389 5.16 0.81 3.61
C SER A 389 6.46 0.72 2.81
N GLY A 390 6.85 1.79 2.10
CA GLY A 390 8.15 1.86 1.43
C GLY A 390 9.33 1.78 2.41
N ALA A 391 9.23 2.41 3.58
CA ALA A 391 10.28 2.35 4.59
C ALA A 391 10.49 0.93 5.15
N VAL A 392 9.40 0.17 5.37
CA VAL A 392 9.49 -1.24 5.79
C VAL A 392 10.28 -2.08 4.78
N VAL A 393 10.07 -1.84 3.49
CA VAL A 393 10.80 -2.53 2.39
C VAL A 393 12.31 -2.27 2.46
N ASP A 394 12.73 -1.08 2.88
CA ASP A 394 14.15 -0.72 2.96
C ASP A 394 14.84 -1.21 4.24
N LEU A 395 14.07 -1.41 5.32
CA LEU A 395 14.59 -1.82 6.63
C LEU A 395 14.70 -3.34 6.79
N VAL A 396 14.04 -4.10 5.91
CA VAL A 396 13.89 -5.56 5.96
C VAL A 396 14.63 -6.21 4.78
N PRO A 397 15.26 -7.39 4.96
CA PRO A 397 15.93 -8.11 3.88
C PRO A 397 14.98 -8.47 2.74
N THR A 398 15.54 -8.59 1.53
CA THR A 398 14.80 -8.68 0.26
C THR A 398 13.73 -9.76 0.24
N ASN A 399 14.07 -10.95 0.73
CA ASN A 399 13.21 -12.13 0.80
C ASN A 399 12.03 -12.01 1.79
N LEU A 400 12.03 -11.00 2.67
CA LEU A 400 10.98 -10.80 3.68
C LEU A 400 10.16 -9.51 3.47
N ARG A 401 10.50 -8.70 2.46
CA ARG A 401 9.88 -7.38 2.21
C ARG A 401 8.35 -7.45 2.12
N GLY A 402 7.84 -8.33 1.26
CA GLY A 402 6.39 -8.49 1.06
C GLY A 402 5.69 -8.94 2.34
N LYS A 403 6.27 -9.93 3.05
CA LYS A 403 5.74 -10.48 4.30
C LYS A 403 5.68 -9.41 5.40
N ALA A 404 6.74 -8.60 5.52
CA ALA A 404 6.82 -7.51 6.50
C ALA A 404 5.78 -6.41 6.26
N VAL A 405 5.62 -5.96 5.02
CA VAL A 405 4.62 -4.94 4.67
C VAL A 405 3.22 -5.45 4.95
N CYS A 406 2.91 -6.69 4.54
CA CYS A 406 1.61 -7.31 4.79
C CYS A 406 1.29 -7.37 6.29
N LEU A 407 2.23 -7.86 7.10
CA LEU A 407 2.05 -7.95 8.55
C LEU A 407 1.89 -6.58 9.21
N CYS A 408 2.67 -5.57 8.80
CA CYS A 408 2.48 -4.19 9.26
C CYS A 408 1.08 -3.65 8.92
N LEU A 409 0.60 -3.84 7.69
CA LEU A 409 -0.72 -3.38 7.26
C LEU A 409 -1.86 -4.10 8.00
N MET A 410 -1.73 -5.41 8.25
CA MET A 410 -2.69 -6.17 9.06
C MET A 410 -2.81 -5.58 10.47
N LEU A 411 -1.68 -5.31 11.13
CA LEU A 411 -1.67 -4.63 12.43
C LEU A 411 -2.23 -3.20 12.36
N GLY A 412 -1.95 -2.49 11.26
CA GLY A 412 -2.58 -1.21 10.93
C GLY A 412 -4.11 -1.29 10.95
N ARG A 413 -4.67 -2.25 10.22
CA ARG A 413 -6.14 -2.45 10.15
C ARG A 413 -6.75 -2.81 11.50
N LEU A 414 -6.06 -3.58 12.35
CA LEU A 414 -6.49 -3.78 13.73
C LEU A 414 -6.55 -2.45 14.49
N GLY A 415 -5.57 -1.56 14.29
CA GLY A 415 -5.59 -0.18 14.80
C GLY A 415 -6.82 0.60 14.36
N SER A 416 -7.26 0.47 13.10
CA SER A 416 -8.50 1.10 12.62
C SER A 416 -9.74 0.59 13.34
N ILE A 417 -9.84 -0.72 13.59
CA ILE A 417 -10.97 -1.32 14.31
C ILE A 417 -10.98 -0.84 15.77
N ILE A 418 -9.82 -0.83 16.42
CA ILE A 418 -9.68 -0.33 17.79
C ILE A 418 -10.08 1.15 17.84
N GLY A 419 -9.58 1.95 16.89
CA GLY A 419 -9.87 3.38 16.81
C GLY A 419 -11.35 3.69 16.62
N SER A 420 -12.03 3.02 15.69
CA SER A 420 -13.44 3.27 15.42
C SER A 420 -14.34 2.91 16.61
N ASN A 421 -14.07 1.78 17.27
CA ASN A 421 -14.80 1.39 18.47
C ASN A 421 -14.50 2.33 19.65
N MET A 422 -13.25 2.79 19.78
CA MET A 422 -12.84 3.73 20.83
C MET A 422 -13.53 5.09 20.66
N VAL A 423 -13.64 5.63 19.44
CA VAL A 423 -14.41 6.85 19.18
C VAL A 423 -15.89 6.61 19.51
N GLY A 424 -16.49 5.51 19.05
CA GLY A 424 -17.89 5.21 19.34
C GLY A 424 -18.22 5.12 20.83
N ALA A 425 -17.30 4.61 21.65
CA ALA A 425 -17.50 4.49 23.09
C ALA A 425 -17.21 5.78 23.88
N LEU A 426 -16.30 6.64 23.40
CA LEU A 426 -15.78 7.77 24.18
C LEU A 426 -16.20 9.15 23.66
N LEU A 427 -16.62 9.27 22.40
CA LEU A 427 -16.85 10.57 21.77
C LEU A 427 -17.94 11.38 22.48
N GLU A 428 -19.04 10.73 22.89
CA GLU A 428 -20.19 11.42 23.50
C GLU A 428 -19.96 11.74 24.98
N SER A 429 -19.30 10.86 25.74
CA SER A 429 -19.04 11.12 27.17
C SER A 429 -17.76 11.91 27.45
N TYR A 430 -16.76 11.78 26.58
CA TYR A 430 -15.41 12.31 26.80
C TYR A 430 -14.80 12.85 25.50
N CYS A 431 -15.51 13.75 24.81
CA CYS A 431 -15.08 14.31 23.53
C CYS A 431 -13.65 14.89 23.57
N ASN A 432 -13.36 15.81 24.51
CA ASN A 432 -12.04 16.45 24.63
C ASN A 432 -10.92 15.42 24.90
N MET A 433 -11.19 14.42 25.73
CA MET A 433 -10.23 13.35 26.02
C MET A 433 -9.97 12.50 24.78
N THR A 434 -11.01 12.23 23.99
CA THR A 434 -10.91 11.46 22.75
C THR A 434 -10.00 12.16 21.74
N PHE A 435 -10.24 13.45 21.43
CA PHE A 435 -9.34 14.18 20.53
C PHE A 435 -7.93 14.29 21.10
N SER A 436 -7.79 14.47 22.42
CA SER A 436 -6.49 14.50 23.09
C SER A 436 -5.68 13.22 22.97
N LEU A 437 -6.32 12.08 23.16
CA LEU A 437 -5.69 10.77 23.01
C LEU A 437 -5.14 10.57 21.59
N PHE A 438 -5.91 10.94 20.56
CA PHE A 438 -5.51 10.71 19.17
C PHE A 438 -4.36 11.63 18.73
N TYR A 439 -4.35 12.92 19.12
CA TYR A 439 -3.21 13.78 18.75
C TYR A 439 -1.95 13.46 19.56
N VAL A 440 -2.05 12.98 20.80
CA VAL A 440 -0.89 12.50 21.56
C VAL A 440 -0.31 11.23 20.92
N LEU A 441 -1.18 10.33 20.46
CA LEU A 441 -0.75 9.12 19.76
C LEU A 441 0.00 9.45 18.45
N ILE A 442 -0.47 10.42 17.66
CA ILE A 442 0.24 10.79 16.43
C ILE A 442 1.58 11.48 16.72
N LEU A 443 1.66 12.26 17.81
CA LEU A 443 2.91 12.86 18.27
C LEU A 443 3.91 11.78 18.69
N LEU A 444 3.45 10.73 19.38
CA LEU A 444 4.27 9.56 19.70
C LEU A 444 4.77 8.86 18.42
N CYS A 445 3.91 8.69 17.42
CA CYS A 445 4.29 8.17 16.11
C CYS A 445 5.37 9.04 15.42
N ALA A 446 5.30 10.38 15.56
CA ALA A 446 6.35 11.28 15.09
C ALA A 446 7.69 11.05 15.82
N GLY A 447 7.64 10.90 17.15
CA GLY A 447 8.79 10.53 17.97
C GLY A 447 9.44 9.22 17.54
N LEU A 448 8.63 8.18 17.33
CA LEU A 448 9.08 6.87 16.87
C LEU A 448 9.64 6.92 15.44
N ALA A 449 9.05 7.71 14.54
CA ALA A 449 9.56 7.90 13.19
C ALA A 449 10.97 8.55 13.18
N MET A 450 11.29 9.37 14.18
CA MET A 450 12.65 9.91 14.34
C MET A 450 13.69 8.84 14.73
N LEU A 451 13.29 7.76 15.39
CA LEU A 451 14.19 6.66 15.79
C LEU A 451 14.55 5.74 14.62
N LEU A 452 13.74 5.74 13.55
CA LEU A 452 13.99 4.88 12.40
C LEU A 452 15.24 5.31 11.62
N PRO A 453 16.12 4.36 11.23
CA PRO A 453 17.33 4.63 10.46
C PRO A 453 17.02 4.78 8.96
N ILE A 454 16.00 5.58 8.61
CA ILE A 454 15.59 5.84 7.23
C ILE A 454 16.30 7.12 6.78
N GLY A 455 17.59 6.99 6.42
CA GLY A 455 18.41 8.10 5.92
C GLY A 455 18.36 8.22 4.39
N ARG A 456 18.72 9.41 3.88
CA ARG A 456 18.97 9.62 2.45
C ARG A 456 20.19 8.75 2.08
N LYS A 457 20.00 7.68 1.31
CA LYS A 457 21.11 7.09 0.56
C LYS A 457 21.53 8.17 -0.44
N GLY A 458 22.75 8.69 -0.26
CA GLY A 458 23.32 9.77 -1.05
C GLY A 458 23.28 9.51 -2.54
#